data_AF-X0ZZD2-F1
#
_entry.id   AF-X0ZZD2-F1
#
_cell.length_a   1.000
_cell.length_b   1.000
_cell.length_c   1.000
_cell.angle_alpha   90.00
_cell.angle_beta   90.00
_cell.angle_gamma   90.00
#
_symmetry.space_group_name_H-M   'P 1'
#
loop_
_entity.id
_entity.type
_entity.pdbx_description
1 polymer ?
#
loop_
_entity_poly.entity_id
_entity_poly.type
_entity_poly.pdbx_seq_one_letter_code
_entity_poly.pdbx_strand_id
1 'polypeptide(L)'
;MADIFEIFGELGYFGIFLVLIGVNASPILMPPSWIVLTSFYLLDPNLNILILSIVGATGSTIGRYLLKKLVDYLGNLLEMNK
;
A
#
# COMPACT_ATOMS: atom_id res chain seq x y z
N MET A 1 6.58 -2.28 22.63
CA MET A 1 5.43 -2.55 21.75
C MET A 1 5.89 -2.06 20.40
N ALA A 2 6.36 -2.94 19.51
CA ALA A 2 6.93 -2.50 18.23
C ALA A 2 5.79 -2.03 17.33
N ASP A 3 5.90 -0.82 16.80
CA ASP A 3 4.90 -0.27 15.90
C ASP A 3 4.93 -1.03 14.57
N ILE A 4 3.77 -1.20 13.93
CA ILE A 4 3.66 -1.89 12.63
C ILE A 4 4.66 -1.30 11.62
N PHE A 5 4.83 0.03 11.63
CA PHE A 5 5.79 0.71 10.75
C PHE A 5 7.26 0.37 11.05
N GLU A 6 7.60 0.02 12.29
CA GLU A 6 8.95 -0.38 12.70
C GLU A 6 9.26 -1.80 12.19
N ILE A 7 8.30 -2.73 12.36
CA ILE A 7 8.42 -4.12 11.86
C ILE A 7 8.56 -4.15 10.32
N PHE A 8 7.72 -3.38 9.61
CA PHE A 8 7.82 -3.30 8.16
C PHE A 8 9.00 -2.43 7.70
N GLY A 9 9.52 -1.54 8.55
CA GLY A 9 10.71 -0.74 8.29
C GLY A 9 11.98 -1.59 8.22
N GLU A 10 12.10 -2.64 9.02
CA GLU A 10 13.22 -3.59 8.97
C GLU A 10 13.31 -4.36 7.64
N LEU A 11 12.17 -4.53 6.95
CA LEU A 11 12.10 -5.16 5.62
C LEU A 11 12.52 -4.19 4.49
N GLY A 12 12.90 -2.95 4.83
CA GLY A 12 13.33 -1.92 3.90
C GLY A 12 12.27 -1.61 2.84
N TYR A 13 12.70 -1.41 1.59
CA TYR A 13 11.81 -1.09 0.47
C TYR A 13 10.70 -2.13 0.23
N PHE A 14 10.98 -3.41 0.52
CA PHE A 14 10.00 -4.47 0.31
C PHE A 14 8.86 -4.40 1.33
N GLY A 15 9.15 -4.07 2.58
CA GLY A 15 8.11 -3.85 3.60
C GLY A 15 7.18 -2.69 3.23
N ILE A 16 7.78 -1.57 2.80
CA ILE A 16 7.05 -0.39 2.35
C ILE A 16 6.12 -0.71 1.17
N PHE A 17 6.60 -1.51 0.22
CA PHE A 17 5.83 -1.98 -0.92
C PHE A 17 4.58 -2.77 -0.49
N LEU A 18 4.74 -3.74 0.42
CA LEU A 18 3.62 -4.56 0.91
C LEU A 18 2.59 -3.73 1.67
N VAL A 19 3.05 -2.79 2.51
CA VAL A 19 2.17 -1.87 3.24
C VAL A 19 1.36 -1.04 2.26
N LEU A 20 1.98 -0.48 1.22
CA LEU A 20 1.29 0.34 0.22
C LEU A 20 0.28 -0.43 -0.61
N ILE A 21 0.55 -1.71 -0.93
CA ILE A 21 -0.45 -2.58 -1.56
C ILE A 21 -1.64 -2.73 -0.63
N GLY A 22 -1.43 -3.10 0.63
CA GLY A 22 -2.52 -3.28 1.59
C GLY A 22 -3.33 -2.01 1.81
N VAL A 23 -2.65 -0.87 1.95
CA VAL A 23 -3.28 0.44 2.12
C VAL A 23 -4.12 0.81 0.90
N ASN A 24 -3.61 0.61 -0.31
CA ASN A 24 -4.33 0.99 -1.53
C ASN A 24 -5.36 -0.06 -1.99
N ALA A 25 -5.28 -1.29 -1.47
CA ALA A 25 -6.26 -2.36 -1.69
C ALA A 25 -7.50 -2.23 -0.80
N SER A 26 -7.47 -1.35 0.22
CA SER A 26 -8.61 -1.15 1.11
C SER A 26 -9.56 -0.04 0.65
N PRO A 27 -10.87 -0.16 0.90
CA PRO A 27 -11.86 0.85 0.54
C PRO A 27 -11.77 2.12 1.42
N ILE A 28 -11.66 3.28 0.76
CA ILE A 28 -11.95 4.67 1.19
C ILE A 28 -11.24 5.23 2.45
N LEU A 29 -11.08 4.49 3.54
CA LEU A 29 -10.56 4.99 4.84
C LEU A 29 -9.08 4.65 5.03
N MET A 30 -8.26 5.11 4.09
CA MET A 30 -6.83 4.83 4.08
C MET A 30 -6.05 6.14 3.98
N PRO A 31 -4.96 6.31 4.75
CA PRO A 31 -4.14 7.50 4.65
C PRO A 31 -3.59 7.63 3.23
N PRO A 32 -3.43 8.85 2.70
CA PRO A 32 -2.85 9.04 1.38
C PRO A 32 -1.44 8.44 1.32
N SER A 33 -1.10 7.79 0.20
CA SER A 33 0.15 7.01 0.05
C SER A 33 1.41 7.79 0.38
N TRP A 34 1.41 9.12 0.14
CA TRP A 34 2.55 9.97 0.47
C TRP A 34 2.80 10.07 1.98
N ILE A 35 1.75 10.04 2.83
CA ILE A 35 1.92 10.06 4.29
C ILE A 35 2.68 8.81 4.72
N VAL A 36 2.28 7.64 4.20
CA VAL A 36 2.95 6.37 4.48
C VAL A 36 4.43 6.42 4.07
N LEU A 37 4.74 6.92 2.87
CA LEU A 37 6.13 7.06 2.41
C LEU A 37 6.94 8.01 3.30
N THR A 38 6.38 9.15 3.69
CA THR A 38 7.07 10.10 4.57
C THR A 38 7.30 9.52 5.96
N SER A 39 6.37 8.72 6.49
CA SER A 39 6.57 8.03 7.78
C SER A 39 7.75 7.08 7.73
N PHE A 40 7.91 6.30 6.64
CA PHE A 40 9.07 5.42 6.49
C PHE A 40 10.37 6.17 6.28
N TYR A 41 10.35 7.28 5.54
CA TYR A 41 11.54 8.13 5.38
C TYR A 41 11.98 8.79 6.69
N LEU A 42 11.03 9.11 7.58
CA LEU A 42 11.35 9.63 8.92
C LEU A 42 11.90 8.55 9.86
N LEU A 43 11.48 7.28 9.69
CA LEU A 43 11.99 6.15 10.45
C LEU A 43 13.40 5.76 10.02
N ASP A 44 13.69 5.76 8.72
CA ASP A 44 15.03 5.54 8.17
C ASP A 44 15.40 6.59 7.11
N PRO A 45 16.12 7.66 7.51
CA PRO A 45 16.58 8.71 6.60
C PRO A 45 17.61 8.24 5.56
N ASN A 46 18.14 7.02 5.66
CA ASN A 46 19.09 6.48 4.67
C ASN A 46 18.40 5.97 3.40
N LEU A 47 17.06 5.84 3.42
CA LEU A 47 16.28 5.43 2.25
C LEU A 47 16.36 6.48 1.14
N ASN A 48 16.81 6.07 -0.04
CA ASN A 48 16.78 6.90 -1.24
C ASN A 48 15.34 7.27 -1.65
N ILE A 49 15.06 8.58 -1.72
CA ILE A 49 13.74 9.13 -2.01
C ILE A 49 13.20 8.75 -3.40
N LEU A 50 14.07 8.57 -4.40
CA LEU A 50 13.68 8.23 -5.77
C LEU A 50 13.21 6.77 -5.84
N ILE A 51 13.97 5.86 -5.25
CA ILE A 51 13.60 4.44 -5.14
C ILE A 51 12.31 4.31 -4.34
N LEU A 52 12.23 5.03 -3.22
CA LEU A 52 11.04 5.07 -2.37
C LEU A 52 9.79 5.55 -3.13
N SER A 53 9.94 6.53 -4.01
CA SER A 53 8.85 7.05 -4.86
C SER A 53 8.42 6.05 -5.94
N ILE A 54 9.37 5.31 -6.54
CA ILE A 54 9.07 4.26 -7.52
C ILE A 54 8.32 3.09 -6.87
N VAL A 55 8.81 2.63 -5.71
CA VAL A 55 8.16 1.61 -4.87
C VAL A 55 6.78 2.11 -4.44
N GLY A 56 6.71 3.38 -4.06
CA GLY A 56 5.51 4.14 -3.76
C GLY A 56 4.42 4.03 -4.82
N ALA A 57 4.78 4.46 -6.03
CA ALA A 57 3.89 4.48 -7.18
C ALA A 57 3.45 3.06 -7.57
N THR A 58 4.39 2.12 -7.68
CA THR A 58 4.08 0.74 -8.08
C THR A 58 3.19 0.01 -7.09
N GLY A 59 3.50 0.09 -5.79
CA GLY A 59 2.67 -0.51 -4.74
C GLY A 59 1.25 0.09 -4.71
N SER A 60 1.14 1.41 -4.85
CA SER A 60 -0.14 2.11 -4.92
C SER A 60 -0.97 1.70 -6.15
N THR A 61 -0.35 1.62 -7.32
CA THR A 61 -1.02 1.18 -8.56
C THR A 61 -1.52 -0.27 -8.43
N ILE A 62 -0.70 -1.18 -7.91
CA ILE A 62 -1.09 -2.58 -7.72
C ILE A 62 -2.23 -2.69 -6.71
N GLY A 63 -2.15 -2.00 -5.56
CA GLY A 63 -3.22 -2.00 -4.57
C GLY A 63 -4.56 -1.53 -5.15
N ARG A 64 -4.56 -0.42 -5.90
CA ARG A 64 -5.79 0.09 -6.55
C ARG A 64 -6.32 -0.87 -7.61
N TYR A 65 -5.43 -1.50 -8.38
CA TYR A 65 -5.83 -2.49 -9.37
C TYR A 65 -6.48 -3.71 -8.71
N LEU A 66 -5.93 -4.20 -7.60
CA LEU A 66 -6.50 -5.31 -6.83
C LEU A 66 -7.87 -4.95 -6.24
N LEU A 67 -8.01 -3.75 -5.68
CA LEU A 67 -9.31 -3.26 -5.20
C LEU A 67 -10.35 -3.25 -6.32
N LYS A 68 -9.99 -2.71 -7.49
CA LYS A 68 -10.89 -2.71 -8.65
C LYS A 68 -11.32 -4.13 -9.02
N LYS A 69 -10.36 -5.06 -9.17
CA LYS A 69 -10.66 -6.46 -9.48
C LYS A 69 -11.58 -7.11 -8.46
N LEU A 70 -11.37 -6.83 -7.18
CA LEU A 70 -12.20 -7.37 -6.11
C LEU A 70 -13.64 -6.85 -6.20
N VAL A 71 -13.81 -5.54 -6.43
CA VAL A 71 -15.12 -4.91 -6.62
C VAL A 71 -15.82 -5.46 -7.86
N ASP A 72 -15.12 -5.57 -8.99
CA ASP A 72 -15.67 -6.13 -10.23
C ASP A 72 -16.13 -7.58 -10.03
N TYR A 73 -15.32 -8.39 -9.32
CA TYR A 73 -15.66 -9.78 -8.98
C TYR A 73 -16.91 -9.87 -8.09
N LEU A 74 -16.97 -9.07 -7.03
CA LEU A 74 -18.14 -8.99 -6.14
C LEU A 74 -19.40 -8.53 -6.89
N GLY A 75 -19.27 -7.56 -7.79
CA GLY A 75 -20.37 -7.09 -8.63
C GLY A 75 -20.95 -8.20 -9.51
N ASN A 76 -20.10 -8.88 -10.28
CA ASN A 76 -20.53 -9.99 -11.15
C ASN A 76 -21.18 -11.13 -10.37
N LEU A 77 -20.65 -11.46 -9.17
CA LEU A 77 -21.22 -12.49 -8.31
C LEU A 77 -22.65 -12.16 -7.87
N LEU A 78 -22.93 -10.88 -7.58
CA LEU A 78 -24.27 -10.42 -7.20
C LEU A 78 -25.25 -10.43 -8.37
N GLU A 79 -24.78 -10.19 -9.60
CA GLU A 79 -25.61 -10.25 -10.82
C GLU A 79 -25.98 -11.68 -11.21
N MET A 80 -25.10 -12.66 -11.00
CA MET A 80 -25.38 -14.07 -11.27
C MET A 80 -26.42 -14.71 -10.33
N ASN A 81 -26.73 -14.06 -9.21
CA ASN A 81 -27.66 -14.56 -8.19
C ASN A 81 -29.03 -13.87 -8.22
N LYS A 82 -29.30 -13.07 -9.27
CA LYS A 82 -30.60 -12.47 -9.59
C LYS A 82 -31.25 -13.23 -10.75
#